data_AF-A0A353PW08-F1
#
_entry.id   AF-A0A353PW08-F1
#
_cell.length_a   1.000
_cell.length_b   1.000
_cell.length_c   1.000
_cell.angle_alpha   90.00
_cell.angle_beta   90.00
_cell.angle_gamma   90.00
#
_symmetry.space_group_name_H-M   'P 1'
#
loop_
_entity.id
_entity.type
_entity.pdbx_description
1 polymer ?
#
loop_
_entity_poly.entity_id
_entity_poly.type
_entity_poly.pdbx_seq_one_letter_code
_entity_poly.pdbx_strand_id
1 'polypeptide(L)' 'GMTMTQKILAAHAGLESVKAGDLIEANLDLVLGNDVTTPVAINEFDKIGCKKVFDTKKIAIVPDHFTPNKD' A
#
# COMPACT_ATOMS: atom_id res chain seq x y z
N GLY A 1 -26.09 10.67 -2.15
CA GLY A 1 -25.53 9.35 -2.50
C GLY A 1 -24.01 9.45 -2.59
N MET A 2 -23.29 8.34 -2.46
CA MET A 2 -21.82 8.30 -2.55
C MET A 2 -21.30 8.22 -3.99
N THR A 3 -20.16 8.86 -4.27
CA THR A 3 -19.39 8.66 -5.50
C THR A 3 -18.78 7.24 -5.55
N MET A 4 -18.23 6.83 -6.69
CA MET A 4 -17.55 5.54 -6.80
C MET A 4 -16.36 5.44 -5.83
N THR A 5 -15.53 6.47 -5.75
CA THR A 5 -14.39 6.53 -4.81
C THR A 5 -14.84 6.40 -3.37
N GLN A 6 -15.91 7.11 -2.97
CA GLN A 6 -16.44 7.01 -1.60
C GLN A 6 -16.97 5.60 -1.29
N LYS A 7 -17.60 4.93 -2.25
CA LYS A 7 -18.06 3.54 -2.06
C LYS A 7 -16.89 2.57 -1.86
N ILE A 8 -15.81 2.70 -2.64
CA ILE A 8 -14.61 1.87 -2.49
C ILE A 8 -13.98 2.15 -1.12
N LEU A 9 -13.75 3.42 -0.77
CA LEU A 9 -13.15 3.79 0.51
C LEU A 9 -14.00 3.32 1.70
N ALA A 10 -15.33 3.51 1.66
CA ALA A 10 -16.24 3.02 2.69
C ALA A 10 -16.16 1.50 2.84
N ALA A 11 -16.19 0.76 1.73
CA ALA A 11 -16.11 -0.70 1.74
C ALA A 11 -14.79 -1.20 2.35
N HIS A 12 -13.65 -0.62 1.97
CA HIS A 12 -12.34 -1.05 2.46
C HIS A 12 -12.04 -0.55 3.88
N ALA A 13 -12.74 0.49 4.35
CA ALA A 13 -12.73 0.93 5.74
C ALA A 13 -13.76 0.20 6.63
N GLY A 14 -14.62 -0.66 6.07
CA GLY A 14 -15.69 -1.34 6.82
C GLY A 14 -16.80 -0.41 7.31
N LEU A 15 -17.03 0.71 6.62
CA LEU A 15 -18.01 1.74 6.97
C LEU A 15 -19.21 1.70 6.02
N GLU A 16 -20.39 2.05 6.51
CA GLU A 16 -21.60 2.14 5.67
C GLU A 16 -21.56 3.32 4.69
N SER A 17 -20.92 4.43 5.08
CA SER A 17 -20.73 5.59 4.20
C SER A 17 -19.55 6.46 4.63
N VAL A 18 -19.02 7.25 3.69
CA VAL A 18 -17.98 8.26 3.91
C VAL A 18 -18.27 9.53 3.11
N LYS A 19 -17.71 10.66 3.53
CA LYS A 19 -17.76 11.95 2.80
C LYS A 19 -16.36 12.57 2.66
N ALA A 20 -16.24 13.57 1.80
CA ALA A 20 -14.99 14.30 1.63
C ALA A 20 -14.61 15.00 2.95
N GLY A 21 -13.34 14.89 3.33
CA GLY A 21 -12.81 15.42 4.59
C GLY A 21 -12.80 14.44 5.76
N ASP A 22 -13.42 13.26 5.62
CA ASP A 22 -13.30 12.22 6.64
C ASP A 22 -11.87 11.63 6.67
N LEU A 23 -11.35 11.40 7.88
CA LEU A 23 -10.14 10.60 8.10
C LEU A 23 -10.55 9.16 8.39
N ILE A 24 -10.07 8.21 7.59
CA ILE A 24 -10.45 6.79 7.68
C ILE A 24 -9.22 5.90 7.67
N GLU A 25 -9.33 4.72 8.28
CA GLU A 25 -8.40 3.61 8.10
C GLU A 25 -9.00 2.61 7.13
N ALA A 26 -8.27 2.26 6.07
CA ALA A 26 -8.74 1.35 5.03
C ALA A 26 -7.79 0.18 4.84
N ASN A 27 -8.35 -1.01 4.62
CA ASN A 27 -7.59 -2.21 4.31
C ASN A 27 -6.97 -2.11 2.92
N LEU A 28 -5.67 -2.39 2.81
CA LEU A 28 -4.96 -2.43 1.54
C LEU A 28 -5.15 -3.78 0.86
N ASP A 29 -5.46 -3.76 -0.44
CA ASP A 29 -5.59 -4.98 -1.25
C ASP A 29 -4.30 -5.39 -1.94
N LEU A 30 -3.50 -4.39 -2.36
CA LEU A 30 -2.20 -4.58 -2.98
C LEU A 30 -1.31 -3.36 -2.70
N VAL A 31 -0.06 -3.61 -2.33
CA VAL A 31 0.99 -2.60 -2.22
C VAL A 31 2.08 -2.93 -3.22
N LEU A 32 2.48 -1.93 -4.02
CA LEU A 32 3.53 -2.09 -5.02
C LEU A 32 4.75 -1.27 -4.63
N GLY A 33 5.92 -1.90 -4.64
CA GLY A 33 7.22 -1.25 -4.53
C GLY A 33 8.06 -1.53 -5.77
N ASN A 34 8.91 -0.58 -6.16
CA ASN A 34 9.89 -0.78 -7.23
C ASN A 34 11.33 -0.83 -6.67
N ASP A 35 12.32 -1.03 -7.55
CA ASP A 35 13.74 -1.10 -7.22
C ASP A 35 14.33 0.19 -6.61
N VAL A 36 13.68 1.34 -6.79
CA VAL A 36 14.08 2.61 -6.15
C VAL A 36 13.50 2.75 -4.75
N THR A 37 12.21 2.45 -4.59
CA THR A 37 11.44 2.78 -3.39
C THR A 37 11.38 1.65 -2.37
N THR A 38 11.45 0.40 -2.81
CA THR A 38 11.40 -0.77 -1.93
C THR A 38 12.55 -0.81 -0.92
N PRO A 39 13.82 -0.57 -1.29
CA PRO A 39 14.92 -0.59 -0.32
C PRO A 39 14.76 0.47 0.78
N VAL A 40 14.26 1.65 0.43
CA VAL A 40 13.98 2.72 1.42
C VAL A 40 12.85 2.29 2.36
N ALA A 41 11.78 1.71 1.83
CA ALA A 41 10.66 1.22 2.64
C ALA A 41 11.09 0.10 3.60
N ILE A 42 11.97 -0.81 3.17
CA ILE A 42 12.53 -1.88 4.01
C ILE A 42 13.31 -1.28 5.19
N ASN A 43 14.18 -0.31 4.94
CA ASN A 43 14.96 0.36 6.01
C ASN A 43 14.05 1.02 7.07
N GLU A 44 12.95 1.65 6.65
CA GLU A 44 11.98 2.22 7.60
C GLU A 44 11.19 1.15 8.35
N PHE A 45 10.82 0.05 7.69
CA PHE A 45 10.17 -1.10 8.32
C PHE A 45 11.02 -1.70 9.45
N ASP A 46 12.33 -1.82 9.23
CA ASP A 46 13.28 -2.31 10.22
C ASP A 46 13.40 -1.34 11.41
N LYS A 47 13.45 -0.03 11.16
CA LYS A 47 13.54 1.00 12.22
C LYS A 47 12.33 1.00 13.15
N ILE A 48 11.13 0.75 12.63
CA ILE A 48 9.90 0.65 13.45
C ILE A 48 9.75 -0.73 14.12
N GLY A 49 10.73 -1.63 13.94
CA GLY A 49 10.77 -2.94 14.60
C GLY A 49 9.86 -4.00 13.98
N CYS A 50 9.35 -3.78 12.77
CA CYS A 50 8.48 -4.72 12.09
C CYS A 50 9.28 -5.90 11.52
N LYS A 51 9.00 -7.11 12.00
CA LYS A 51 9.70 -8.34 11.55
C LYS A 51 9.06 -9.02 10.35
N LYS A 52 7.80 -8.69 10.05
CA LYS A 52 7.00 -9.30 9.00
C LYS A 52 6.07 -8.25 8.40
N VAL A 53 5.82 -8.39 7.10
CA VAL A 53 4.77 -7.67 6.40
C VAL A 53 3.38 -8.23 6.74
N PHE A 54 2.33 -7.45 6.51
CA PHE A 54 0.96 -7.82 6.85
C PHE A 54 0.43 -9.02 6.03
N ASP A 55 0.77 -9.09 4.73
CA ASP A 55 0.42 -10.20 3.85
C ASP A 55 1.37 -10.24 2.65
N THR A 56 2.14 -11.32 2.51
CA THR A 56 3.10 -11.48 1.40
C THR A 56 2.42 -11.68 0.04
N LYS A 57 1.14 -12.06 -0.01
CA LYS A 57 0.38 -12.20 -1.26
C LYS A 57 -0.17 -10.86 -1.76
N LYS A 58 -0.17 -9.83 -0.92
CA LYS A 58 -0.67 -8.49 -1.22
C LYS A 58 0.47 -7.47 -1.41
N ILE A 59 1.68 -7.94 -1.62
CA ILE A 59 2.85 -7.09 -1.87
C ILE A 59 3.51 -7.53 -3.16
N ALA A 60 3.63 -6.61 -4.10
CA ALA A 60 4.31 -6.81 -5.37
C ALA A 60 5.58 -5.94 -5.41
N ILE A 61 6.73 -6.56 -5.67
CA ILE A 61 7.99 -5.86 -5.87
C ILE A 61 8.40 -6.04 -7.33
N VAL A 62 8.54 -4.94 -8.06
CA VAL A 62 8.83 -4.94 -9.51
C VAL A 62 10.14 -4.18 -9.78
N PRO A 63 11.24 -4.87 -10.13
CA PRO A 63 12.49 -4.22 -10.48
C PRO A 63 12.50 -3.81 -11.96
N ASP A 64 11.98 -2.63 -12.27
CA ASP A 64 11.80 -2.16 -13.64
C ASP A 64 12.71 -0.98 -14.03
N HIS A 65 13.21 -0.18 -13.09
CA HIS A 65 13.93 1.06 -13.42
C HIS A 65 15.37 0.81 -13.86
N PHE A 66 16.05 -0.17 -13.27
CA PHE A 66 17.44 -0.51 -13.58
C PHE A 66 17.59 -1.76 -14.43
N THR A 67 16.55 -2.17 -15.17
CA THR A 67 16.56 -3.41 -15.99
C THR A 67 16.85 -3.11 -17.48
N PRO A 68 17.78 -3.83 -18.16
CA PRO A 68 18.68 -4.83 -17.61
C PRO A 68 19.73 -4.19 -16.70
N ASN A 69 19.99 -4.83 -15.57
CA ASN A 69 20.95 -4.35 -14.58
C ASN A 69 22.36 -4.38 -15.17
N LYS A 70 23.07 -3.26 -14.98
CA LYS A 70 24.45 -3.07 -15.44
C LYS A 70 25.46 -3.89 -14.63
N ASP A 71 25.09 -4.24 -13.39
CA ASP A 71 25.89 -4.97 -12.40
C ASP A 71 25.15 -6.23 -11.93
#